data_AF-A0A1H3PA70-F1
#
_entry.id   AF-A0A1H3PA70-F1
#
_cell.length_a   1.000
_cell.length_b   1.000
_cell.length_c   1.000
_cell.angle_alpha   90.00
_cell.angle_beta   90.00
_cell.angle_gamma   90.00
#
_symmetry.space_group_name_H-M   'P 1'
#
loop_
_entity.id
_entity.type
_entity.pdbx_description
1 polymer ?
#
loop_
_entity_poly.entity_id
_entity_poly.type
_entity_poly.pdbx_seq_one_letter_code
_entity_poly.pdbx_strand_id
1 'polypeptide(L)'
;MKRTPEFILGLIGGILGVIGSLILLMIAITAMDGDIDYKVLTYYSILLIIQIGLLVLACSVNKVNNIAYGLCMILLPLVTWVMSLFLFFIPVILQIISGGLAFRTLRQKSN
;
A
#
# COMPACT_ATOMS: atom_id res chain seq x y z
N MET A 1 -18.90 10.53 5.10
CA MET A 1 -18.06 9.96 4.00
C MET A 1 -18.93 9.02 3.18
N LYS A 2 -18.91 9.09 1.85
CA LYS A 2 -19.67 8.17 0.97
C LYS A 2 -18.94 6.82 0.74
N ARG A 3 -17.67 6.73 1.13
CA ARG A 3 -16.77 5.57 0.97
C ARG A 3 -16.06 5.14 2.25
N THR A 4 -16.83 5.02 3.32
CA THR A 4 -16.29 4.63 4.63
C THR A 4 -15.57 3.27 4.64
N PRO A 5 -16.08 2.19 3.99
CA PRO A 5 -15.40 0.91 4.02
C PRO A 5 -14.12 0.90 3.18
N GLU A 6 -14.11 1.55 2.00
CA GLU A 6 -12.89 1.66 1.19
C GLU A 6 -11.81 2.44 1.94
N PHE A 7 -12.20 3.54 2.59
CA PHE A 7 -11.30 4.36 3.40
C PHE A 7 -10.68 3.57 4.56
N ILE A 8 -11.48 2.90 5.39
CA ILE A 8 -10.98 2.19 6.58
C ILE A 8 -10.05 1.05 6.19
N LEU A 9 -10.43 0.23 5.20
CA LEU A 9 -9.59 -0.89 4.73
C LEU A 9 -8.28 -0.40 4.12
N GLY A 10 -8.34 0.64 3.28
CA GLY A 10 -7.17 1.25 2.68
C GLY A 10 -6.25 1.90 3.71
N LEU A 11 -6.81 2.55 4.72
CA LEU A 11 -6.08 3.21 5.79
C LEU A 11 -5.37 2.19 6.68
N ILE A 12 -6.06 1.14 7.15
CA ILE A 12 -5.46 0.09 7.98
C ILE A 12 -4.35 -0.62 7.19
N GLY A 13 -4.61 -1.00 5.93
CA GLY A 13 -3.60 -1.60 5.08
C GLY A 13 -2.39 -0.69 4.84
N GLY A 14 -2.63 0.60 4.58
CA GLY A 14 -1.57 1.60 4.43
C GLY A 14 -0.72 1.82 5.68
N ILE A 15 -1.35 1.94 6.86
CA ILE A 15 -0.63 2.12 8.13
C ILE A 15 0.24 0.90 8.45
N LEU A 16 -0.33 -0.31 8.33
CA LEU A 16 0.43 -1.55 8.53
C LEU A 16 1.57 -1.68 7.52
N GLY A 17 1.34 -1.28 6.27
CA GLY A 17 2.36 -1.25 5.21
C GLY A 17 3.50 -0.28 5.52
N VAL A 18 3.22 0.92 6.00
CA VAL A 18 4.27 1.89 6.37
C VAL A 18 5.07 1.39 7.57
N ILE A 19 4.39 0.90 8.62
CA ILE A 19 5.07 0.38 9.82
C ILE A 19 5.97 -0.81 9.45
N GLY A 20 5.46 -1.77 8.68
CA GLY A 20 6.25 -2.93 8.23
C GLY A 20 7.47 -2.51 7.38
N SER A 21 7.30 -1.50 6.53
CA SER A 21 8.40 -0.99 5.70
C SER A 21 9.49 -0.30 6.51
N LEU A 22 9.10 0.46 7.55
CA LEU A 22 10.05 1.08 8.47
C LEU A 22 10.84 0.04 9.26
N ILE A 23 10.18 -1.02 9.75
CA ILE A 23 10.85 -2.11 10.47
C ILE A 23 11.89 -2.78 9.56
N LEU A 24 11.53 -3.09 8.31
CA LEU A 24 12.46 -3.70 7.37
C LEU A 24 13.64 -2.79 7.01
N LEU A 25 13.38 -1.49 6.84
CA LEU A 25 14.44 -0.52 6.60
C LEU A 25 15.43 -0.47 7.78
N MET A 26 14.91 -0.47 9.02
CA MET A 26 15.77 -0.49 10.22
C MET A 26 16.58 -1.79 10.32
N ILE A 27 15.96 -2.94 10.07
CA ILE A 27 16.66 -4.24 10.04
C ILE A 27 17.77 -4.21 8.99
N ALA A 28 17.47 -3.72 7.79
CA ALA A 28 18.45 -3.63 6.71
C ALA A 28 19.64 -2.75 7.09
N ILE A 29 19.40 -1.59 7.73
CA ILE A 29 20.47 -0.70 8.21
C ILE A 29 21.30 -1.39 9.30
N THR A 30 20.67 -2.07 10.26
CA THR A 30 21.40 -2.77 11.34
C THR A 30 22.17 -3.99 10.86
N ALA A 31 21.76 -4.61 9.76
CA ALA A 31 22.43 -5.77 9.17
C ALA A 31 23.64 -5.39 8.29
N MET A 32 23.72 -4.12 7.86
CA MET A 32 24.86 -3.57 7.13
C MET A 32 25.98 -3.26 8.13
N ASP A 33 26.82 -4.25 8.40
CA ASP A 33 27.92 -4.18 9.36
C ASP A 33 29.10 -3.35 8.79
N GLY A 34 28.94 -2.03 8.75
CA GLY A 34 29.97 -1.06 8.38
C GLY A 34 30.15 -0.78 6.87
N ASP A 35 29.62 -1.64 5.99
CA ASP A 35 29.56 -1.38 4.55
C ASP A 35 28.11 -1.17 4.11
N ILE A 36 27.82 0.03 3.58
CA ILE A 36 26.46 0.43 3.21
C ILE A 36 26.18 -0.12 1.81
N ASP A 37 25.40 -1.19 1.74
CA ASP A 37 24.84 -1.63 0.46
C ASP A 37 23.72 -0.67 0.03
N TYR A 38 24.11 0.34 -0.75
CA TYR A 38 23.20 1.34 -1.30
C TYR A 38 22.10 0.73 -2.17
N LYS A 39 22.30 -0.45 -2.78
CA LYS A 39 21.26 -1.10 -3.59
C LYS A 39 20.14 -1.61 -2.69
N VAL A 40 20.51 -2.29 -1.61
CA VAL A 40 19.56 -2.80 -0.61
C VAL A 40 18.84 -1.65 0.09
N LEU A 41 19.57 -0.59 0.46
CA LEU A 41 18.97 0.59 1.08
C LEU A 41 17.99 1.31 0.14
N THR A 42 18.35 1.47 -1.14
CA THR A 42 17.47 2.07 -2.16
C THR A 42 16.22 1.22 -2.36
N TYR A 43 16.36 -0.10 -2.40
CA TYR A 43 15.25 -1.04 -2.55
C TYR A 43 14.19 -0.89 -1.44
N TYR A 44 14.62 -0.93 -0.17
CA TYR A 44 13.70 -0.75 0.96
C TYR A 44 13.14 0.67 1.06
N SER A 45 13.89 1.68 0.63
CA SER A 45 13.41 3.07 0.56
C SER A 45 12.30 3.23 -0.48
N ILE A 46 12.42 2.60 -1.65
CA ILE A 46 11.37 2.60 -2.68
C ILE A 46 10.10 1.93 -2.15
N LEU A 47 10.24 0.79 -1.48
CA LEU A 47 9.10 0.11 -0.84
C LEU A 47 8.37 1.01 0.15
N LEU A 48 9.11 1.74 0.99
CA LEU A 48 8.54 2.70 1.94
C LEU A 48 7.78 3.83 1.22
N ILE A 49 8.35 4.40 0.15
CA ILE A 49 7.70 5.46 -0.63
C ILE A 49 6.38 4.95 -1.24
N ILE A 50 6.36 3.73 -1.77
CA ILE A 50 5.13 3.14 -2.33
C ILE A 50 4.06 2.99 -1.25
N GLN A 51 4.42 2.51 -0.04
CA GLN A 51 3.45 2.36 1.05
C GLN A 51 2.93 3.70 1.57
N ILE A 52 3.77 4.74 1.63
CA ILE A 52 3.34 6.11 1.93
C ILE A 52 2.37 6.62 0.85
N GLY A 53 2.69 6.40 -0.43
CA GLY A 53 1.81 6.76 -1.54
C GLY A 53 0.44 6.08 -1.45
N LEU A 54 0.41 4.79 -1.11
CA LEU A 54 -0.82 4.04 -0.88
C LEU A 54 -1.63 4.57 0.31
N LEU A 55 -0.98 4.95 1.40
CA LEU A 55 -1.62 5.59 2.55
C LEU A 55 -2.25 6.95 2.17
N VAL A 56 -1.53 7.77 1.42
CA VAL A 56 -2.04 9.07 0.92
C VAL A 56 -3.22 8.86 -0.03
N LEU A 57 -3.17 7.85 -0.89
CA LEU A 57 -4.27 7.46 -1.77
C LEU A 57 -5.50 7.02 -0.96
N ALA A 58 -5.33 6.20 0.08
CA ALA A 58 -6.40 5.83 1.00
C ALA A 58 -7.07 7.07 1.61
N CYS A 59 -6.28 8.03 2.10
CA CYS A 59 -6.79 9.31 2.61
C CYS A 59 -7.52 10.14 1.55
N SER A 60 -7.19 9.95 0.28
CA SER A 60 -7.75 10.68 -0.85
C SER A 60 -8.89 9.94 -1.58
N VAL A 61 -9.40 8.84 -1.02
CA VAL A 61 -10.43 7.97 -1.64
C VAL A 61 -11.72 8.69 -2.07
N ASN A 62 -12.05 9.81 -1.41
CA ASN A 62 -13.23 10.63 -1.75
C ASN A 62 -12.94 11.73 -2.80
N LYS A 63 -11.67 12.05 -3.05
CA LYS A 63 -11.24 13.06 -4.04
C LYS A 63 -10.82 12.45 -5.37
N VAL A 64 -10.35 11.21 -5.35
CA VAL A 64 -9.80 10.51 -6.52
C VAL A 64 -10.91 9.75 -7.28
N ASN A 65 -10.77 9.66 -8.61
CA ASN A 65 -11.67 8.83 -9.43
C ASN A 65 -11.64 7.37 -8.96
N ASN A 66 -12.81 6.76 -8.86
CA ASN A 66 -13.04 5.41 -8.36
C ASN A 66 -12.21 4.38 -9.13
N ILE A 67 -12.09 4.55 -10.46
CA ILE A 67 -11.34 3.64 -11.34
C ILE A 67 -9.84 3.74 -11.01
N ALA A 68 -9.31 4.97 -10.97
CA ALA A 68 -7.89 5.20 -10.67
C ALA A 68 -7.52 4.71 -9.26
N TYR A 69 -8.36 5.02 -8.26
CA TYR A 69 -8.19 4.54 -6.90
C TYR A 69 -8.19 3.00 -6.84
N GLY A 70 -9.19 2.37 -7.45
CA GLY A 70 -9.31 0.91 -7.45
C GLY A 70 -8.12 0.23 -8.14
N LEU A 71 -7.68 0.75 -9.28
CA LEU A 71 -6.54 0.22 -10.02
C LEU A 71 -5.24 0.35 -9.23
N CYS A 72 -4.96 1.54 -8.65
CA CYS A 72 -3.76 1.78 -7.86
C CYS A 72 -3.73 0.92 -6.59
N MET A 73 -4.87 0.78 -5.89
CA MET A 73 -5.00 -0.05 -4.69
C MET A 73 -4.97 -1.56 -4.95
N ILE A 74 -4.94 -1.99 -6.22
CA ILE A 74 -4.76 -3.41 -6.58
C ILE A 74 -3.35 -3.63 -7.14
N LEU A 75 -2.92 -2.81 -8.09
CA LEU A 75 -1.65 -3.00 -8.79
C LEU A 75 -0.43 -2.72 -7.92
N LEU A 76 -0.40 -1.59 -7.20
CA LEU A 76 0.77 -1.23 -6.39
C LEU A 76 0.99 -2.20 -5.22
N PRO A 77 -0.04 -2.65 -4.48
CA PRO A 77 0.13 -3.64 -3.43
C PRO A 77 0.61 -4.99 -3.97
N LEU A 78 0.11 -5.40 -5.15
CA LEU A 78 0.54 -6.63 -5.81
C LEU A 78 2.03 -6.59 -6.16
N VAL A 79 2.51 -5.46 -6.69
CA VAL A 79 3.94 -5.25 -6.97
C VAL A 79 4.75 -5.34 -5.67
N THR A 80 4.32 -4.65 -4.60
CA THR A 80 5.03 -4.73 -3.30
C THR A 80 5.00 -6.12 -2.69
N TRP A 81 3.98 -6.93 -2.96
CA TRP A 81 3.89 -8.30 -2.46
C TRP A 81 4.95 -9.20 -3.06
N VAL A 82 5.18 -9.09 -4.38
CA VAL A 82 6.24 -9.81 -5.08
C VAL A 82 7.63 -9.38 -4.60
N MET A 83 7.79 -8.08 -4.29
CA MET A 83 9.06 -7.52 -3.84
C MET A 83 9.42 -7.90 -2.39
N SER A 84 8.44 -8.02 -1.48
CA SER A 84 8.73 -8.09 -0.05
C SER A 84 8.56 -9.47 0.61
N LEU A 85 8.69 -10.56 -0.17
CA LEU A 85 8.73 -11.95 0.32
C LEU A 85 7.68 -12.25 1.42
N PHE A 86 6.41 -12.00 1.14
CA PHE A 86 5.25 -12.35 1.98
C PHE A 86 5.05 -11.60 3.31
N LEU A 87 5.99 -10.79 3.81
CA LEU A 87 5.82 -10.04 5.06
C LEU A 87 4.65 -9.04 5.03
N PHE A 88 4.25 -8.60 3.84
CA PHE A 88 3.16 -7.64 3.63
C PHE A 88 1.82 -8.29 3.26
N PHE A 89 1.63 -9.59 3.55
CA PHE A 89 0.41 -10.28 3.15
C PHE A 89 -0.87 -9.61 3.67
N ILE A 90 -0.91 -9.27 4.96
CA ILE A 90 -2.06 -8.59 5.59
C ILE A 90 -2.33 -7.22 4.93
N PRO A 91 -1.38 -6.27 4.87
CA PRO A 91 -1.63 -4.97 4.26
C PRO A 91 -2.01 -5.05 2.79
N VAL A 92 -1.43 -5.99 2.03
CA VAL A 92 -1.74 -6.20 0.61
C VAL A 92 -3.18 -6.65 0.42
N ILE A 93 -3.67 -7.62 1.19
CA ILE A 93 -5.05 -8.09 1.10
C ILE A 93 -6.03 -6.95 1.41
N LEU A 94 -5.78 -6.20 2.48
CA LEU A 94 -6.66 -5.10 2.88
C LEU A 94 -6.73 -4.00 1.81
N GLN A 95 -5.60 -3.66 1.19
CA GLN A 95 -5.55 -2.68 0.10
C GLN A 95 -6.25 -3.20 -1.17
N ILE A 96 -6.05 -4.47 -1.55
CA ILE A 96 -6.75 -5.08 -2.69
C ILE A 96 -8.27 -5.10 -2.47
N ILE A 97 -8.74 -5.48 -1.28
CA ILE A 97 -10.17 -5.46 -0.95
C ILE A 97 -10.72 -4.02 -1.03
N SER A 98 -9.97 -3.04 -0.50
CA SER A 98 -10.32 -1.62 -0.62
C SER A 98 -10.46 -1.18 -2.09
N GLY A 99 -9.53 -1.57 -2.95
CA GLY A 99 -9.58 -1.28 -4.38
C GLY A 99 -10.75 -1.97 -5.09
N GLY A 100 -11.02 -3.24 -4.77
CA GLY A 100 -12.15 -3.99 -5.31
C GLY A 100 -13.52 -3.40 -4.93
N LEU A 101 -13.66 -2.90 -3.71
CA LEU A 101 -14.88 -2.22 -3.27
C LEU A 101 -15.15 -0.94 -4.08
N ALA A 102 -14.10 -0.20 -4.46
CA ALA A 102 -14.25 1.00 -5.28
C ALA A 102 -14.88 0.70 -6.66
N PHE A 103 -14.59 -0.47 -7.24
CA PHE A 103 -15.23 -0.95 -8.48
C PHE A 103 -16.69 -1.37 -8.28
N ARG A 104 -17.04 -1.96 -7.13
CA ARG A 104 -18.45 -2.29 -6.82
C ARG A 104 -19.32 -1.03 -6.74
N THR A 105 -18.80 0.03 -6.13
CA THR A 105 -19.48 1.32 -6.00
C THR A 105 -19.74 1.99 -7.36
N LEU A 106 -18.89 1.76 -8.37
CA LEU A 106 -19.15 2.21 -9.75
C LEU A 106 -20.33 1.49 -10.38
N ARG A 107 -20.40 0.15 -10.23
CA ARG A 107 -21.46 -0.67 -10.81
C ARG A 107 -22.84 -0.33 -10.24
N GLN A 108 -22.92 0.04 -8.96
CA GLN A 108 -24.15 0.50 -8.32
C GLN A 108 -24.61 1.91 -8.73
N LYS A 109 -23.72 2.76 -9.24
CA LYS A 109 -24.08 4.12 -9.70
C LYS A 109 -24.52 4.17 -11.16
N SER A 110 -24.24 3.11 -11.92
CA SER A 110 -24.57 2.98 -13.35
C SER A 110 -25.92 2.30 -13.60
N ASN A 111 -26.54 1.72 -12.58
CA ASN A 111 -27.92 1.18 -12.59
C ASN A 111 -28.85 2.18 -11.91
#